data_AF-A0AAN4YP60-F1
#
_entry.id   AF-A0AAN4YP60-F1
#
_cell.length_a   1.000
_cell.length_b   1.000
_cell.length_c   1.000
_cell.angle_alpha   90.00
_cell.angle_beta   90.00
_cell.angle_gamma   90.00
#
_symmetry.space_group_name_H-M   'P 1'
#
loop_
_entity.id
_entity.type
_entity.pdbx_description
1 polymer ?
#
loop_
_entity_poly.entity_id
_entity_poly.type
_entity_poly.pdbx_seq_one_letter_code
_entity_poly.pdbx_strand_id
1 'polypeptide(L)'
;MLRKRFLLPLLAACGAAVEISVASSGGNATSGLQYGIMEELIRNRAFQGGEKYPSNLDAWIPIDGSALSLKNLSQPLSSALPTSVNVKGTAGKAGLTNLGWWGIDVREQTYTGSFYVKGAYNGTFTASLQSNKTGEVYASAVIVSKSARGEWTQHNFTLTPTKAASNTQNTFSITFDASVSGYLNDPHLSLITCDPSNKSAVLAVWGGFALNGDAIPESELGTYVQDALDELEFLTGSVDTEYGALRASLGHPDPWTVKYVEVGNEDNLNDGLDSYKSYRFQAFYDAIKEKYPDITVLASTVEIDFPGDAGGDYHLYDTPDNFVEKFNYFDHSTDAKSSGATPAISHSTHGGSAVSQKGSSSSAPKETPTKSLEQHTFGPLYYVAGVDNTSNSHIFKAAVYNSTADVPVSLTFDGVKAGTSASLTVHTAADPLGMNEVGAANIVDKKTSTVTAGVNGVFDFSLPNLSVAVLKTE
;
A
#
# COMPACT_ATOMS: atom_id res chain seq x y z
N MET A 1 -26.18 -31.02 -61.83
CA MET A 1 -25.58 -31.57 -60.59
C MET A 1 -24.84 -30.46 -59.85
N LEU A 2 -25.24 -30.25 -58.60
CA LEU A 2 -24.58 -29.62 -57.44
C LEU A 2 -23.37 -28.65 -57.57
N ARG A 3 -23.54 -27.56 -56.80
CA ARG A 3 -22.60 -26.86 -55.87
C ARG A 3 -21.90 -25.57 -56.33
N LYS A 4 -22.48 -24.47 -55.81
CA LYS A 4 -21.83 -23.20 -55.41
C LYS A 4 -20.61 -23.44 -54.51
N ARG A 5 -19.58 -22.60 -54.64
CA ARG A 5 -18.87 -21.96 -53.50
C ARG A 5 -18.09 -20.73 -53.98
N PHE A 6 -18.42 -19.61 -53.35
CA PHE A 6 -17.81 -18.28 -53.49
C PHE A 6 -16.41 -18.27 -52.87
N LEU A 7 -15.47 -17.59 -53.53
CA LEU A 7 -14.27 -17.01 -52.92
C LEU A 7 -14.66 -15.68 -52.26
N LEU A 8 -14.09 -15.39 -51.08
CA LEU A 8 -13.82 -14.02 -50.63
C LEU A 8 -12.48 -14.00 -49.86
N PRO A 9 -11.70 -12.91 -49.92
CA PRO A 9 -10.30 -12.84 -49.53
C PRO A 9 -10.13 -12.54 -48.03
N LEU A 10 -9.08 -13.10 -47.43
CA LEU A 10 -8.63 -12.73 -46.09
C LEU A 10 -7.85 -11.40 -46.17
N LEU A 11 -8.41 -10.32 -45.64
CA LEU A 11 -7.66 -9.11 -45.32
C LEU A 11 -6.77 -9.39 -44.10
N ALA A 12 -5.48 -9.12 -44.24
CA ALA A 12 -4.54 -9.04 -43.14
C ALA A 12 -4.87 -7.82 -42.27
N ALA A 13 -5.24 -8.05 -41.02
CA ALA A 13 -5.19 -7.03 -39.97
C ALA A 13 -3.86 -7.20 -39.23
N CYS A 14 -2.95 -6.25 -39.46
CA CYS A 14 -1.73 -6.10 -38.69
C CYS A 14 -2.13 -5.61 -37.29
N GLY A 15 -2.13 -6.50 -36.30
CA GLY A 15 -2.25 -6.12 -34.90
C GLY A 15 -0.91 -5.60 -34.41
N ALA A 16 -0.84 -4.34 -34.01
CA ALA A 16 0.31 -3.80 -33.30
C ALA A 16 0.51 -4.59 -32.00
N ALA A 17 1.73 -5.08 -31.77
CA ALA A 17 2.11 -5.69 -30.51
C ALA A 17 2.10 -4.60 -29.42
N VAL A 18 1.37 -4.85 -28.34
CA VAL A 18 1.62 -4.16 -27.08
C VAL A 18 2.85 -4.84 -26.47
N GLU A 19 3.96 -4.12 -26.41
CA GLU A 19 5.11 -4.53 -25.60
C GLU A 19 4.74 -4.38 -24.12
N ILE A 20 4.78 -5.49 -23.39
CA ILE A 20 4.81 -5.46 -21.93
C ILE A 20 6.13 -6.08 -21.52
N SER A 21 7.03 -5.25 -21.03
CA SER A 21 8.29 -5.66 -20.45
C SER A 21 8.03 -6.15 -19.02
N VAL A 22 8.16 -7.46 -18.77
CA VAL A 22 8.23 -8.00 -17.41
C VAL A 22 9.68 -8.31 -17.11
N ALA A 23 10.27 -7.51 -16.22
CA ALA A 23 11.66 -7.67 -15.81
C ALA A 23 11.87 -9.02 -15.10
N SER A 24 12.96 -9.71 -15.42
CA SER A 24 13.38 -11.00 -14.84
C SER A 24 13.89 -10.89 -13.38
N SER A 25 13.81 -9.71 -12.78
CA SER A 25 14.19 -9.41 -11.40
C SER A 25 13.43 -8.18 -10.91
N GLY A 26 12.97 -8.17 -9.66
CA GLY A 26 12.12 -7.10 -9.11
C GLY A 26 10.77 -7.54 -8.55
N GLY A 27 10.53 -8.86 -8.38
CA GLY A 27 9.44 -9.31 -7.51
C GLY A 27 9.58 -8.64 -6.14
N ASN A 28 8.48 -8.13 -5.60
CA ASN A 28 8.47 -7.44 -4.30
C ASN A 28 9.24 -8.30 -3.31
N ALA A 29 10.38 -7.80 -2.83
CA ALA A 29 10.84 -8.20 -1.51
C ALA A 29 9.62 -8.00 -0.60
N THR A 30 9.27 -9.00 0.21
CA THR A 30 8.57 -8.68 1.44
C THR A 30 9.49 -7.72 2.14
N SER A 31 9.10 -6.46 2.11
CA SER A 31 9.89 -5.40 2.68
C SER A 31 10.13 -5.77 4.13
N GLY A 32 11.37 -5.66 4.61
CA GLY A 32 11.67 -5.73 6.04
C GLY A 32 11.09 -4.54 6.82
N LEU A 33 9.93 -4.03 6.42
CA LEU A 33 9.23 -2.92 7.03
C LEU A 33 8.55 -3.44 8.29
N GLN A 34 9.35 -3.58 9.34
CA GLN A 34 8.84 -3.35 10.67
C GLN A 34 8.73 -1.82 10.84
N TYR A 35 7.48 -1.34 10.83
CA TYR A 35 6.99 0.02 11.05
C TYR A 35 7.15 1.05 9.89
N GLY A 36 6.06 1.24 9.13
CA GLY A 36 5.69 2.48 8.41
C GLY A 36 6.16 2.63 6.95
N ILE A 37 5.24 2.96 6.02
CA ILE A 37 5.55 3.47 4.66
C ILE A 37 6.01 4.95 4.72
N MET A 38 5.62 5.66 5.78
CA MET A 38 6.13 6.98 6.08
C MET A 38 7.48 6.85 6.79
N GLU A 39 8.55 7.38 6.20
CA GLU A 39 9.92 7.32 6.73
C GLU A 39 10.17 8.26 7.94
N GLU A 40 9.10 8.74 8.57
CA GLU A 40 9.15 9.62 9.74
C GLU A 40 9.48 8.82 11.01
N LEU A 41 10.59 9.17 11.65
CA LEU A 41 11.05 8.51 12.87
C LEU A 41 10.43 9.09 14.15
N ILE A 42 9.95 10.33 14.10
CA ILE A 42 9.42 11.04 15.26
C ILE A 42 7.91 10.88 15.33
N ARG A 43 7.44 10.12 16.33
CA ARG A 43 6.01 9.97 16.60
C ARG A 43 5.45 11.25 17.20
N ASN A 44 4.22 11.62 16.81
CA ASN A 44 3.56 12.84 17.30
C ASN A 44 4.45 14.08 17.10
N ARG A 45 5.08 14.19 15.92
CA ARG A 45 6.13 15.17 15.63
C ARG A 45 5.69 16.62 15.85
N ALA A 46 4.43 16.94 15.59
CA ALA A 46 3.89 18.30 15.55
C ALA A 46 2.65 18.52 16.43
N PHE A 47 2.36 17.62 17.37
CA PHE A 47 1.26 17.75 18.35
C PHE A 47 -0.12 17.99 17.71
N GLN A 48 -0.33 17.46 16.49
CA GLN A 48 -1.59 17.58 15.78
C GLN A 48 -2.71 16.88 16.56
N GLY A 49 -3.89 17.49 16.51
CA GLY A 49 -5.08 17.00 17.18
C GLY A 49 -6.30 17.78 16.71
N GLY A 50 -7.48 17.33 17.12
CA GLY A 50 -8.76 17.96 16.82
C GLY A 50 -9.74 17.79 17.97
N GLU A 51 -11.01 18.14 17.74
CA GLU A 51 -12.04 18.09 18.78
C GLU A 51 -12.26 16.67 19.32
N LYS A 52 -12.32 15.68 18.43
CA LYS A 52 -12.51 14.26 18.79
C LYS A 52 -11.26 13.62 19.38
N TYR A 53 -10.08 14.02 18.92
CA TYR A 53 -8.79 13.49 19.34
C TYR A 53 -7.85 14.65 19.71
N PRO A 54 -7.93 15.15 20.96
CA PRO A 54 -7.16 16.32 21.37
C PRO A 54 -5.65 16.09 21.29
N SER A 55 -4.91 17.18 21.01
CA SER A 55 -3.45 17.19 21.08
C SER A 55 -2.97 16.69 22.44
N ASN A 56 -1.90 15.89 22.43
CA ASN A 56 -1.33 15.29 23.63
C ASN A 56 0.20 15.17 23.52
N LEU A 57 0.84 14.74 24.59
CA LEU A 57 2.30 14.56 24.68
C LEU A 57 2.73 13.11 24.42
N ASP A 58 1.90 12.30 23.75
CA ASP A 58 2.29 10.92 23.46
C ASP A 58 3.63 10.87 22.71
N ALA A 59 4.45 9.88 23.05
CA ALA A 59 5.85 9.69 22.65
C ALA A 59 6.87 10.71 23.18
N TRP A 60 6.46 11.77 23.86
CA TRP A 60 7.36 12.82 24.35
C TRP A 60 7.52 12.77 25.87
N ILE A 61 8.76 12.73 26.35
CA ILE A 61 9.10 12.79 27.78
C ILE A 61 10.07 13.92 28.09
N PRO A 62 9.97 14.57 29.28
CA PRO A 62 10.91 15.60 29.68
C PRO A 62 12.30 15.03 30.00
N ILE A 63 13.33 15.84 29.78
CA ILE A 63 14.71 15.56 30.22
C ILE A 63 15.03 16.39 31.47
N ASP A 64 15.66 15.77 32.47
CA ASP A 64 16.29 16.42 33.63
C ASP A 64 15.54 17.64 34.22
N GLY A 65 14.54 17.41 35.07
CA GLY A 65 13.82 18.49 35.76
C GLY A 65 13.02 19.42 34.85
N SER A 66 12.92 19.12 33.55
CA SER A 66 12.03 19.83 32.63
C SER A 66 10.56 19.49 32.87
N ALA A 67 9.68 20.45 32.59
CA ALA A 67 8.24 20.23 32.50
C ALA A 67 7.75 20.49 31.07
N LEU A 68 7.02 19.52 30.51
CA LEU A 68 6.36 19.65 29.22
C LEU A 68 4.91 20.05 29.40
N SER A 69 4.43 20.99 28.60
CA SER A 69 3.01 21.37 28.58
C SER A 69 2.61 21.81 27.19
N LEU A 70 1.42 21.45 26.73
CA LEU A 70 0.93 21.94 25.44
C LEU A 70 0.40 23.37 25.55
N LYS A 71 0.60 24.17 24.49
CA LYS A 71 0.12 25.56 24.39
C LYS A 71 -0.53 25.83 23.05
N ASN A 72 -1.61 26.61 23.05
CA ASN A 72 -2.17 27.20 21.84
C ASN A 72 -1.86 28.70 21.91
N LEU A 73 -0.80 29.13 21.23
CA LEU A 73 -0.37 30.51 21.24
C LEU A 73 -1.30 31.37 20.40
N SER A 74 -1.38 32.67 20.71
CA SER A 74 -2.09 33.64 19.85
C SER A 74 -1.48 33.76 18.46
N GLN A 75 -0.19 33.42 18.33
CA GLN A 75 0.55 33.32 17.07
C GLN A 75 1.17 31.91 16.95
N PRO A 76 0.39 30.91 16.48
CA PRO A 76 0.91 29.57 16.25
C PRO A 76 1.94 29.55 15.11
N LEU A 77 2.57 28.40 14.89
CA LEU A 77 3.50 28.22 13.77
C LEU A 77 2.78 28.40 12.43
N SER A 78 1.59 27.83 12.32
CA SER A 78 0.64 28.05 11.23
C SER A 78 -0.78 27.77 11.72
N SER A 79 -1.79 28.13 10.93
CA SER A 79 -3.18 27.73 11.20
C SER A 79 -3.38 26.21 11.21
N ALA A 80 -2.58 25.47 10.44
CA ALA A 80 -2.58 24.01 10.39
C ALA A 80 -1.88 23.36 11.62
N LEU A 81 -1.01 24.10 12.32
CA LEU A 81 -0.27 23.65 13.49
C LEU A 81 -0.51 24.59 14.69
N PRO A 82 -1.73 24.60 15.25
CA PRO A 82 -2.12 25.53 16.30
C PRO A 82 -1.49 25.21 17.67
N THR A 83 -1.05 23.97 17.88
CA THR A 83 -0.57 23.47 19.17
C THR A 83 0.96 23.38 19.24
N SER A 84 1.49 23.73 20.41
CA SER A 84 2.90 23.81 20.81
C SER A 84 3.27 22.82 21.88
N VAL A 85 4.54 22.45 21.99
CA VAL A 85 5.10 21.99 23.28
C VAL A 85 5.97 23.06 23.93
N ASN A 86 5.58 23.46 25.12
CA ASN A 86 6.37 24.32 25.98
C ASN A 86 7.29 23.45 26.84
N VAL A 87 8.60 23.70 26.75
CA VAL A 87 9.65 22.94 27.44
C VAL A 87 10.28 23.83 28.52
N LYS A 88 9.79 23.72 29.75
CA LYS A 88 10.27 24.56 30.85
C LYS A 88 11.42 23.89 31.59
N GLY A 89 12.65 24.39 31.41
CA GLY A 89 13.81 24.06 32.25
C GLY A 89 13.91 24.96 33.49
N THR A 90 14.52 24.48 34.57
CA THR A 90 14.71 25.25 35.82
C THR A 90 16.16 25.63 36.08
N ALA A 91 17.11 24.75 35.77
CA ALA A 91 18.55 25.01 35.78
C ALA A 91 19.28 23.88 35.01
N GLY A 92 20.45 24.19 34.44
CA GLY A 92 21.30 23.20 33.77
C GLY A 92 20.66 22.59 32.52
N LYS A 93 20.93 21.30 32.24
CA LYS A 93 20.42 20.62 31.06
C LYS A 93 18.90 20.46 31.14
N ALA A 94 18.20 20.91 30.11
CA ALA A 94 16.76 20.77 29.95
C ALA A 94 16.45 20.29 28.52
N GLY A 95 15.26 19.77 28.29
CA GLY A 95 14.88 19.28 26.97
C GLY A 95 13.72 18.30 26.98
N LEU A 96 13.59 17.62 25.85
CA LEU A 96 12.57 16.62 25.58
C LEU A 96 13.14 15.49 24.72
N THR A 97 12.60 14.30 24.95
CA THR A 97 12.97 13.06 24.24
C THR A 97 11.74 12.49 23.54
N ASN A 98 11.88 12.11 22.28
CA ASN A 98 10.90 11.33 21.53
C ASN A 98 11.26 9.83 21.54
N LEU A 99 10.25 9.00 21.81
CA LEU A 99 10.38 7.55 21.88
C LEU A 99 10.33 6.85 20.51
N GLY A 100 10.02 7.59 19.44
CA GLY A 100 9.76 7.05 18.11
C GLY A 100 8.52 6.15 18.07
N TRP A 101 8.44 5.32 17.04
CA TRP A 101 7.40 4.31 16.88
C TRP A 101 7.77 3.04 17.64
N TRP A 102 7.67 3.13 18.98
CA TRP A 102 8.13 2.09 19.91
C TRP A 102 9.63 1.77 19.81
N GLY A 103 10.41 2.77 19.40
CA GLY A 103 11.85 2.67 19.16
C GLY A 103 12.27 3.48 17.93
N ILE A 104 13.58 3.60 17.75
CA ILE A 104 14.21 4.19 16.56
C ILE A 104 15.31 3.24 16.10
N ASP A 105 15.25 2.81 14.83
CA ASP A 105 16.31 2.02 14.21
C ASP A 105 17.48 2.94 13.77
N VAL A 106 18.54 2.97 14.58
CA VAL A 106 19.71 3.80 14.32
C VAL A 106 20.72 3.02 13.48
N ARG A 107 20.94 3.47 12.25
CA ARG A 107 21.82 2.89 11.24
C ARG A 107 22.96 3.84 10.92
N GLU A 108 24.00 3.31 10.29
CA GLU A 108 25.12 4.10 9.74
C GLU A 108 24.69 4.82 8.46
N GLN A 109 23.86 5.85 8.64
CA GLN A 109 23.34 6.69 7.56
C GLN A 109 23.19 8.14 8.03
N THR A 110 23.02 9.05 7.09
CA THR A 110 22.74 10.45 7.40
C THR A 110 21.27 10.64 7.72
N TYR A 111 20.99 11.18 8.90
CA TYR A 111 19.65 11.63 9.30
C TYR A 111 19.61 13.15 9.23
N THR A 112 18.59 13.69 8.58
CA THR A 112 18.31 15.13 8.59
C THR A 112 17.11 15.42 9.47
N GLY A 113 17.17 16.51 10.21
CA GLY A 113 16.02 16.96 10.99
C GLY A 113 15.95 18.47 11.07
N SER A 114 14.78 18.97 11.41
CA SER A 114 14.55 20.39 11.65
C SER A 114 13.55 20.57 12.77
N PHE A 115 13.67 21.65 13.54
CA PHE A 115 12.71 22.07 14.55
C PHE A 115 12.47 23.57 14.50
N TYR A 116 11.30 24.03 14.92
CA TYR A 116 11.00 25.45 15.07
C TYR A 116 11.03 25.86 16.54
N VAL A 117 11.45 27.09 16.81
CA VAL A 117 11.43 27.68 18.16
C VAL A 117 10.87 29.08 18.11
N LYS A 118 9.99 29.42 19.05
CA LYS A 118 9.57 30.79 19.34
C LYS A 118 10.08 31.18 20.72
N GLY A 119 10.95 32.18 20.76
CA GLY A 119 11.57 32.59 22.02
C GLY A 119 12.89 33.31 21.83
N ALA A 120 13.43 33.84 22.92
CA ALA A 120 14.65 34.65 22.90
C ALA A 120 15.90 33.86 23.32
N TYR A 121 15.90 32.54 23.12
CA TYR A 121 17.04 31.72 23.50
C TYR A 121 18.24 32.00 22.60
N ASN A 122 19.38 32.35 23.20
CA ASN A 122 20.62 32.70 22.51
C ASN A 122 21.75 31.68 22.74
N GLY A 123 21.45 30.56 23.40
CA GLY A 123 22.41 29.47 23.62
C GLY A 123 22.48 28.50 22.45
N THR A 124 22.81 27.24 22.75
CA THR A 124 22.87 26.14 21.78
C THR A 124 21.88 25.05 22.13
N PHE A 125 21.27 24.46 21.12
CA PHE A 125 20.57 23.19 21.24
C PHE A 125 21.52 22.05 20.91
N THR A 126 21.24 20.87 21.46
CA THR A 126 21.90 19.62 21.09
C THR A 126 20.82 18.62 20.69
N ALA A 127 20.87 18.18 19.43
CA ALA A 127 20.04 17.09 18.91
C ALA A 127 20.85 15.79 18.99
N SER A 128 20.26 14.68 19.45
CA SER A 128 20.99 13.42 19.57
C SER A 128 20.13 12.18 19.37
N LEU A 129 20.74 11.13 18.80
CA LEU A 129 20.23 9.76 18.80
C LEU A 129 21.00 8.96 19.86
N GLN A 130 20.27 8.32 20.78
CA GLN A 130 20.88 7.63 21.91
C GLN A 130 20.13 6.36 22.30
N SER A 131 20.83 5.38 22.88
CA SER A 131 20.19 4.22 23.49
C SER A 131 19.36 4.67 24.70
N ASN A 132 18.12 4.19 24.80
CA ASN A 132 17.30 4.42 25.99
C ASN A 132 17.66 3.51 27.17
N LYS A 133 18.50 2.49 26.93
CA LYS A 133 18.97 1.54 27.95
C LYS A 133 20.32 1.92 28.53
N THR A 134 21.30 2.19 27.67
CA THR A 134 22.69 2.42 28.08
C THR A 134 23.06 3.89 28.14
N GLY A 135 22.29 4.77 27.49
CA GLY A 135 22.65 6.17 27.29
C GLY A 135 23.76 6.38 26.25
N GLU A 136 24.22 5.33 25.55
CA GLU A 136 25.19 5.46 24.45
C GLU A 136 24.63 6.41 23.39
N VAL A 137 25.38 7.47 23.09
CA VAL A 137 25.03 8.44 22.05
C VAL A 137 25.63 7.98 20.74
N TYR A 138 24.79 7.63 19.77
CA TYR A 138 25.22 7.17 18.45
C TYR A 138 25.56 8.33 17.52
N ALA A 139 24.81 9.44 17.64
CA ALA A 139 25.07 10.68 16.92
C ALA A 139 24.57 11.88 17.72
N SER A 140 25.25 13.01 17.57
CA SER A 140 24.87 14.28 18.18
C SER A 140 25.25 15.44 17.27
N ALA A 141 24.46 16.50 17.28
CA ALA A 141 24.74 17.76 16.61
C ALA A 141 24.47 18.92 17.57
N VAL A 142 25.39 19.89 17.57
CA VAL A 142 25.22 21.17 18.29
C VAL A 142 24.68 22.19 17.31
N ILE A 143 23.58 22.84 17.68
CA ILE A 143 22.86 23.80 16.86
C ILE A 143 22.86 25.15 17.57
N VAL A 144 23.53 26.14 17.00
CA VAL A 144 23.49 27.53 17.51
C VAL A 144 22.10 28.08 17.33
N SER A 145 21.50 28.60 18.41
CA SER A 145 20.16 29.19 18.34
C SER A 145 20.17 30.46 17.52
N LYS A 146 19.26 30.54 16.54
CA LYS A 146 18.94 31.76 15.78
C LYS A 146 17.63 32.40 16.24
N SER A 147 17.04 31.92 17.34
CA SER A 147 15.70 32.30 17.77
C SER A 147 15.60 33.78 18.13
N ALA A 148 14.50 34.40 17.73
CA ALA A 148 14.17 35.79 18.06
C ALA A 148 12.87 35.89 18.87
N ARG A 149 12.79 36.92 19.71
CA ARG A 149 11.60 37.16 20.52
C ARG A 149 10.39 37.39 19.62
N GLY A 150 9.33 36.60 19.83
CA GLY A 150 8.06 36.78 19.14
C GLY A 150 7.98 36.15 17.74
N GLU A 151 9.07 35.57 17.23
CA GLU A 151 9.09 34.96 15.90
C GLU A 151 9.39 33.47 15.96
N TRP A 152 8.79 32.71 15.04
CA TRP A 152 9.15 31.32 14.81
C TRP A 152 10.42 31.24 13.98
N THR A 153 11.43 30.52 14.47
CA THR A 153 12.68 30.31 13.75
C THR A 153 12.92 28.82 13.56
N GLN A 154 13.25 28.40 12.33
CA GLN A 154 13.63 27.02 12.02
C GLN A 154 15.11 26.78 12.26
N HIS A 155 15.43 25.61 12.79
CA HIS A 155 16.77 25.13 13.10
C HIS A 155 16.94 23.76 12.43
N ASN A 156 17.82 23.68 11.44
CA ASN A 156 18.15 22.44 10.76
C ASN A 156 19.38 21.78 11.39
N PHE A 157 19.43 20.45 11.34
CA PHE A 157 20.57 19.67 11.82
C PHE A 157 20.74 18.37 11.03
N THR A 158 21.93 17.80 11.15
CA THR A 158 22.29 16.51 10.55
C THR A 158 22.92 15.65 11.63
N LEU A 159 22.50 14.39 11.71
CA LEU A 159 23.08 13.37 12.58
C LEU A 159 23.67 12.26 11.72
N THR A 160 24.93 11.92 11.95
CA THR A 160 25.63 10.87 11.20
C THR A 160 26.19 9.86 12.20
N PRO A 161 25.43 8.82 12.59
CA PRO A 161 25.94 7.75 13.43
C PRO A 161 27.14 7.07 12.78
N THR A 162 28.19 6.87 13.57
CA THR A 162 29.41 6.16 13.13
C THR A 162 29.32 4.66 13.36
N LYS A 163 28.21 4.20 13.95
CA LYS A 163 27.92 2.81 14.30
C LYS A 163 26.41 2.63 14.39
N ALA A 164 25.92 1.51 13.87
CA ALA A 164 24.52 1.12 14.03
C ALA A 164 24.22 0.68 15.47
N ALA A 165 23.02 0.98 15.96
CA ALA A 165 22.54 0.44 17.23
C ALA A 165 22.31 -1.08 17.11
N SER A 166 22.49 -1.80 18.21
CA SER A 166 22.29 -3.26 18.23
C SER A 166 20.83 -3.70 18.24
N ASN A 167 19.91 -2.77 18.47
CA ASN A 167 18.46 -2.97 18.51
C ASN A 167 17.74 -1.62 18.40
N THR A 168 16.41 -1.61 18.33
CA THR A 168 15.58 -0.41 18.12
C THR A 168 15.28 0.40 19.39
N GLN A 169 15.77 0.01 20.58
CA GLN A 169 15.48 0.72 21.84
C GLN A 169 16.34 1.98 21.99
N ASN A 170 16.11 2.92 21.08
CA ASN A 170 16.81 4.19 20.97
C ASN A 170 15.79 5.32 20.87
N THR A 171 16.24 6.51 21.20
CA THR A 171 15.41 7.72 21.28
C THR A 171 16.08 8.89 20.61
N PHE A 172 15.28 9.86 20.19
CA PHE A 172 15.74 11.16 19.72
C PHE A 172 15.54 12.22 20.80
N SER A 173 16.54 13.04 21.07
CA SER A 173 16.48 14.07 22.11
C SER A 173 16.85 15.44 21.53
N ILE A 174 16.16 16.49 21.98
CA ILE A 174 16.60 17.88 21.84
C ILE A 174 16.82 18.44 23.24
N THR A 175 18.03 18.94 23.49
CA THR A 175 18.42 19.48 24.80
C THR A 175 19.03 20.87 24.66
N PHE A 176 19.00 21.64 25.74
CA PHE A 176 19.58 22.96 25.84
C PHE A 176 20.00 23.24 27.29
N ASP A 177 20.80 24.29 27.50
CA ASP A 177 21.14 24.77 28.84
C ASP A 177 20.14 25.84 29.29
N ALA A 178 19.32 25.50 30.29
CA ALA A 178 18.31 26.37 30.90
C ALA A 178 18.91 27.40 31.87
N SER A 179 20.22 27.33 32.18
CA SER A 179 20.91 28.38 32.94
C SER A 179 21.23 29.61 32.08
N VAL A 180 21.23 29.47 30.76
CA VAL A 180 21.41 30.58 29.82
C VAL A 180 20.14 31.41 29.74
N SER A 181 20.26 32.70 30.03
CA SER A 181 19.13 33.64 30.10
C SER A 181 18.46 33.85 28.74
N GLY A 182 17.28 33.26 28.60
CA GLY A 182 16.36 33.46 27.48
C GLY A 182 15.17 32.54 27.68
N TYR A 183 13.96 33.09 27.72
CA TYR A 183 12.73 32.29 27.88
C TYR A 183 12.64 31.28 26.72
N LEU A 184 12.93 30.02 27.01
CA LEU A 184 12.51 28.88 26.19
C LEU A 184 11.15 28.45 26.68
N ASN A 185 10.13 29.13 26.17
CA ASN A 185 8.76 28.64 26.25
C ASN A 185 8.23 28.44 24.82
N ASP A 186 8.69 27.38 24.15
CA ASP A 186 8.07 26.73 22.96
C ASP A 186 9.03 26.47 21.77
N PRO A 187 9.68 25.30 21.73
CA PRO A 187 10.03 24.66 20.46
C PRO A 187 8.84 23.82 19.92
N HIS A 188 8.36 24.13 18.71
CA HIS A 188 7.47 23.24 17.94
C HIS A 188 8.30 22.49 16.90
N LEU A 189 8.27 21.17 16.92
CA LEU A 189 8.95 20.35 15.93
C LEU A 189 7.96 19.98 14.80
N SER A 190 8.42 19.90 13.55
CA SER A 190 7.68 19.26 12.45
C SER A 190 8.71 18.79 11.43
N LEU A 191 8.58 17.55 10.97
CA LEU A 191 9.48 16.85 10.04
C LEU A 191 8.62 16.31 8.89
N ILE A 192 9.12 16.21 7.66
CA ILE A 192 8.42 15.55 6.54
C ILE A 192 9.48 14.94 5.62
N THR A 193 9.28 13.68 5.21
CA THR A 193 9.80 13.15 3.94
C THR A 193 8.70 12.35 3.24
N CYS A 194 8.71 12.39 1.92
CA CYS A 194 7.89 11.57 1.04
C CYS A 194 8.75 11.14 -0.16
N ASP A 195 8.66 9.86 -0.51
CA ASP A 195 9.10 9.31 -1.79
C ASP A 195 7.94 8.47 -2.36
N PRO A 196 7.36 8.84 -3.51
CA PRO A 196 6.53 7.93 -4.26
C PRO A 196 7.34 7.32 -5.40
N SER A 197 7.88 6.13 -5.16
CA SER A 197 8.24 5.24 -6.26
C SER A 197 6.99 4.89 -7.08
N ASN A 198 7.09 5.08 -8.39
CA ASN A 198 6.01 5.02 -9.36
C ASN A 198 5.49 3.57 -9.52
N LYS A 199 4.41 3.22 -8.83
CA LYS A 199 3.62 2.01 -9.05
C LYS A 199 2.26 2.42 -9.61
N SER A 200 1.71 1.64 -10.54
CA SER A 200 0.33 1.82 -11.00
C SER A 200 -0.62 1.64 -9.81
N ALA A 201 -1.14 2.75 -9.29
CA ALA A 201 -2.08 2.79 -8.18
C ALA A 201 -3.53 2.79 -8.70
N VAL A 202 -4.42 2.17 -7.94
CA VAL A 202 -5.85 2.48 -8.00
C VAL A 202 -6.06 3.66 -7.06
N LEU A 203 -6.47 4.80 -7.59
CA LEU A 203 -6.70 6.00 -6.78
C LEU A 203 -8.12 5.96 -6.24
N ALA A 204 -8.29 5.87 -4.92
CA ALA A 204 -9.61 6.05 -4.31
C ALA A 204 -9.87 7.55 -4.09
N VAL A 205 -11.03 8.04 -4.56
CA VAL A 205 -11.52 9.40 -4.28
C VAL A 205 -12.70 9.35 -3.31
N TRP A 206 -12.86 10.38 -2.48
CA TRP A 206 -13.93 10.38 -1.49
C TRP A 206 -15.33 10.51 -2.15
N GLY A 207 -16.16 9.48 -2.01
CA GLY A 207 -17.43 9.34 -2.74
C GLY A 207 -18.68 9.99 -2.12
N GLY A 208 -18.55 10.90 -1.15
CA GLY A 208 -19.72 11.54 -0.53
C GLY A 208 -20.33 10.82 0.69
N PHE A 209 -19.59 9.90 1.32
CA PHE A 209 -20.08 9.11 2.45
C PHE A 209 -19.01 8.94 3.54
N ALA A 210 -19.45 8.98 4.80
CA ALA A 210 -18.59 8.76 5.97
C ALA A 210 -19.10 7.58 6.81
N LEU A 211 -18.17 6.88 7.46
CA LEU A 211 -18.47 5.65 8.23
C LEU A 211 -19.41 5.85 9.43
N ASN A 212 -19.72 7.08 9.81
CA ASN A 212 -20.77 7.37 10.80
C ASN A 212 -22.19 7.33 10.22
N GLY A 213 -22.35 6.99 8.93
CA GLY A 213 -23.64 6.91 8.23
C GLY A 213 -24.03 8.19 7.50
N ASP A 214 -23.20 9.24 7.57
CA ASP A 214 -23.50 10.52 6.93
C ASP A 214 -23.25 10.42 5.42
N ALA A 215 -24.31 10.59 4.63
CA ALA A 215 -24.26 10.76 3.19
C ALA A 215 -24.49 12.24 2.83
N ILE A 216 -23.66 12.79 1.95
CA ILE A 216 -23.83 14.15 1.44
C ILE A 216 -25.09 14.22 0.57
N PRO A 217 -26.02 15.16 0.84
CA PRO A 217 -27.18 15.36 -0.02
C PRO A 217 -26.79 15.60 -1.49
N GLU A 218 -27.59 15.09 -2.42
CA GLU A 218 -27.33 15.20 -3.87
C GLU A 218 -27.04 16.65 -4.33
N SER A 219 -27.76 17.64 -3.77
CA SER A 219 -27.57 19.06 -4.09
C SER A 219 -26.22 19.64 -3.67
N GLU A 220 -25.51 18.98 -2.76
CA GLU A 220 -24.22 19.41 -2.21
C GLU A 220 -23.05 18.57 -2.73
N LEU A 221 -23.34 17.45 -3.42
CA LEU A 221 -22.33 16.50 -3.88
C LEU A 221 -21.35 17.10 -4.89
N GLY A 222 -21.80 18.09 -5.69
CA GLY A 222 -21.01 18.70 -6.75
C GLY A 222 -19.67 19.28 -6.29
N THR A 223 -19.58 19.81 -5.06
CA THR A 223 -18.32 20.29 -4.50
C THR A 223 -17.29 19.17 -4.37
N TYR A 224 -17.72 18.00 -3.91
CA TYR A 224 -16.84 16.84 -3.69
C TYR A 224 -16.49 16.12 -5.00
N VAL A 225 -17.37 16.19 -5.99
CA VAL A 225 -17.04 15.78 -7.37
C VAL A 225 -15.93 16.67 -7.92
N GLN A 226 -16.00 17.99 -7.69
CA GLN A 226 -14.95 18.91 -8.12
C GLN A 226 -13.62 18.63 -7.41
N ASP A 227 -13.63 18.37 -6.10
CA ASP A 227 -12.42 18.00 -5.34
C ASP A 227 -11.72 16.76 -5.96
N ALA A 228 -12.48 15.75 -6.39
CA ALA A 228 -11.92 14.58 -7.08
C ALA A 228 -11.34 14.92 -8.47
N LEU A 229 -11.96 15.83 -9.22
CA LEU A 229 -11.42 16.30 -10.50
C LEU A 229 -10.15 17.14 -10.33
N ASP A 230 -10.07 17.90 -9.24
CA ASP A 230 -8.93 18.72 -8.85
C ASP A 230 -7.75 17.83 -8.41
N GLU A 231 -8.00 16.76 -7.66
CA GLU A 231 -7.01 15.74 -7.33
C GLU A 231 -6.49 15.04 -8.60
N LEU A 232 -7.38 14.66 -9.53
CA LEU A 232 -6.96 14.09 -10.81
C LEU A 232 -6.18 15.07 -11.66
N GLU A 233 -6.50 16.36 -11.63
CA GLU A 233 -5.74 17.39 -12.33
C GLU A 233 -4.36 17.61 -11.69
N PHE A 234 -4.27 17.59 -10.36
CA PHE A 234 -2.99 17.59 -9.65
C PHE A 234 -2.11 16.43 -10.12
N LEU A 235 -2.68 15.24 -10.27
CA LEU A 235 -1.92 14.05 -10.64
C LEU A 235 -1.56 14.00 -12.13
N THR A 236 -2.48 14.36 -13.01
CA THR A 236 -2.39 14.07 -14.46
C THR A 236 -2.26 15.32 -15.34
N GLY A 237 -2.63 16.49 -14.82
CA GLY A 237 -2.70 17.75 -15.56
C GLY A 237 -1.32 18.26 -16.00
N SER A 238 -1.28 19.02 -17.09
CA SER A 238 -0.05 19.71 -17.51
C SER A 238 0.34 20.79 -16.52
N VAL A 239 1.61 21.20 -16.52
CA VAL A 239 2.12 22.30 -15.69
C VAL A 239 1.46 23.66 -15.95
N ASP A 240 0.65 23.78 -17.01
CA ASP A 240 -0.11 24.99 -17.37
C ASP A 240 -1.51 25.05 -16.72
N THR A 241 -1.97 23.99 -16.05
CA THR A 241 -3.23 23.98 -15.30
C THR A 241 -3.01 24.35 -13.83
N GLU A 242 -4.07 24.69 -13.09
CA GLU A 242 -3.93 25.18 -11.71
C GLU A 242 -3.26 24.13 -10.81
N TYR A 243 -3.80 22.92 -10.79
CA TYR A 243 -3.27 21.87 -9.92
C TYR A 243 -2.03 21.17 -10.52
N GLY A 244 -1.86 21.16 -11.84
CA GLY A 244 -0.62 20.71 -12.47
C GLY A 244 0.55 21.65 -12.21
N ALA A 245 0.31 22.97 -12.18
CA ALA A 245 1.30 23.96 -11.77
C ALA A 245 1.65 23.83 -10.28
N LEU A 246 0.65 23.56 -9.43
CA LEU A 246 0.90 23.28 -8.02
C LEU A 246 1.79 22.04 -7.85
N ARG A 247 1.47 20.93 -8.52
CA ARG A 247 2.31 19.72 -8.56
C ARG A 247 3.76 20.03 -8.97
N ALA A 248 3.93 20.79 -10.05
CA ALA A 248 5.24 21.20 -10.54
C ALA A 248 6.01 22.06 -9.52
N SER A 249 5.33 22.99 -8.84
CA SER A 249 5.93 23.84 -7.80
C SER A 249 6.42 23.06 -6.59
N LEU A 250 5.84 21.87 -6.34
CA LEU A 250 6.24 20.94 -5.29
C LEU A 250 7.38 20.00 -5.73
N GLY A 251 7.97 20.21 -6.91
CA GLY A 251 9.11 19.44 -7.42
C GLY A 251 8.75 18.26 -8.33
N HIS A 252 7.48 18.13 -8.72
CA HIS A 252 6.98 17.04 -9.56
C HIS A 252 6.38 17.56 -10.88
N PRO A 253 7.20 18.06 -11.83
CA PRO A 253 6.68 18.64 -13.07
C PRO A 253 5.98 17.62 -13.97
N ASP A 254 6.46 16.37 -13.99
CA ASP A 254 5.91 15.32 -14.83
C ASP A 254 4.59 14.78 -14.27
N PRO A 255 3.55 14.60 -15.11
CA PRO A 255 2.28 14.02 -14.68
C PRO A 255 2.42 12.52 -14.38
N TRP A 256 1.67 12.05 -13.39
CA TRP A 256 1.50 10.62 -13.13
C TRP A 256 0.48 10.01 -14.08
N THR A 257 0.63 8.71 -14.34
CA THR A 257 -0.36 7.93 -15.07
C THR A 257 -1.36 7.33 -14.08
N VAL A 258 -2.61 7.81 -14.14
CA VAL A 258 -3.75 7.21 -13.42
C VAL A 258 -4.58 6.42 -14.42
N LYS A 259 -4.73 5.10 -14.20
CA LYS A 259 -5.55 4.22 -15.06
C LYS A 259 -6.89 3.88 -14.44
N TYR A 260 -6.94 3.83 -13.11
CA TYR A 260 -8.09 3.38 -12.35
C TYR A 260 -8.39 4.37 -11.23
N VAL A 261 -9.65 4.77 -11.12
CA VAL A 261 -10.16 5.57 -10.00
C VAL A 261 -11.28 4.78 -9.35
N GLU A 262 -11.18 4.53 -8.05
CA GLU A 262 -12.27 4.00 -7.25
C GLU A 262 -13.03 5.14 -6.58
N VAL A 263 -14.36 5.13 -6.67
CA VAL A 263 -15.21 6.16 -6.05
C VAL A 263 -15.73 5.64 -4.72
N GLY A 264 -15.22 6.18 -3.63
CA GLY A 264 -15.57 5.76 -2.28
C GLY A 264 -14.79 4.52 -1.81
N ASN A 265 -15.32 3.85 -0.78
CA ASN A 265 -14.76 2.63 -0.20
C ASN A 265 -15.86 1.93 0.61
N GLU A 266 -16.21 0.70 0.24
CA GLU A 266 -17.26 -0.10 0.92
C GLU A 266 -18.57 0.69 1.15
N ASP A 267 -19.07 1.38 0.11
CA ASP A 267 -20.28 2.20 0.20
C ASP A 267 -21.57 1.41 0.45
N ASN A 268 -21.48 0.08 0.51
CA ASN A 268 -22.55 -0.81 0.95
C ASN A 268 -22.67 -0.90 2.49
N LEU A 269 -21.71 -0.37 3.25
CA LEU A 269 -21.75 -0.37 4.72
C LEU A 269 -22.56 0.80 5.29
N ASN A 270 -23.02 0.63 6.54
CA ASN A 270 -23.65 1.68 7.36
C ASN A 270 -24.77 2.46 6.65
N ASP A 271 -25.65 1.75 5.92
CA ASP A 271 -26.77 2.30 5.13
C ASP A 271 -26.35 3.25 3.97
N GLY A 272 -25.08 3.20 3.54
CA GLY A 272 -24.56 4.01 2.44
C GLY A 272 -25.09 3.60 1.05
N LEU A 273 -25.57 2.36 0.91
CA LEU A 273 -25.84 1.73 -0.39
C LEU A 273 -26.90 2.47 -1.21
N ASP A 274 -27.97 2.92 -0.56
CA ASP A 274 -29.09 3.56 -1.24
C ASP A 274 -28.68 4.90 -1.87
N SER A 275 -27.93 5.72 -1.13
CA SER A 275 -27.38 6.98 -1.65
C SER A 275 -26.32 6.75 -2.74
N TYR A 276 -25.51 5.69 -2.60
CA TYR A 276 -24.50 5.32 -3.58
C TYR A 276 -25.11 4.98 -4.93
N LYS A 277 -26.14 4.12 -4.91
CA LYS A 277 -26.89 3.66 -6.09
C LYS A 277 -27.71 4.76 -6.74
N SER A 278 -28.33 5.63 -5.93
CA SER A 278 -29.32 6.58 -6.43
C SER A 278 -28.70 7.79 -7.13
N TYR A 279 -27.60 8.35 -6.60
CA TYR A 279 -26.99 9.53 -7.20
C TYR A 279 -25.46 9.64 -7.05
N ARG A 280 -24.85 9.13 -5.96
CA ARG A 280 -23.43 9.44 -5.69
C ARG A 280 -22.50 8.83 -6.73
N PHE A 281 -22.56 7.53 -6.98
CA PHE A 281 -21.64 6.89 -7.93
C PHE A 281 -21.79 7.46 -9.35
N GLN A 282 -23.03 7.64 -9.81
CA GLN A 282 -23.33 8.16 -11.14
C GLN A 282 -22.75 9.56 -11.35
N ALA A 283 -22.89 10.47 -10.37
CA ALA A 283 -22.37 11.83 -10.48
C ALA A 283 -20.84 11.87 -10.63
N PHE A 284 -20.11 11.06 -9.87
CA PHE A 284 -18.65 10.95 -10.00
C PHE A 284 -18.25 10.26 -11.31
N TYR A 285 -18.92 9.17 -11.68
CA TYR A 285 -18.66 8.46 -12.93
C TYR A 285 -18.80 9.39 -14.13
N ASP A 286 -19.93 10.10 -14.26
CA ASP A 286 -20.18 10.99 -15.40
C ASP A 286 -19.14 12.11 -15.49
N ALA A 287 -18.84 12.76 -14.37
CA ALA A 287 -17.87 13.85 -14.32
C ALA A 287 -16.44 13.40 -14.65
N ILE A 288 -16.01 12.25 -14.12
CA ILE A 288 -14.68 11.70 -14.40
C ILE A 288 -14.60 11.24 -15.85
N LYS A 289 -15.60 10.53 -16.38
CA LYS A 289 -15.58 10.07 -17.77
C LYS A 289 -15.68 11.22 -18.78
N GLU A 290 -16.32 12.33 -18.43
CA GLU A 290 -16.35 13.53 -19.26
C GLU A 290 -14.96 14.16 -19.40
N LYS A 291 -14.22 14.34 -18.28
CA LYS A 291 -12.90 15.00 -18.29
C LYS A 291 -11.74 14.04 -18.62
N TYR A 292 -11.87 12.76 -18.25
CA TYR A 292 -10.84 11.72 -18.33
C TYR A 292 -11.41 10.40 -18.90
N PRO A 293 -11.78 10.37 -20.20
CA PRO A 293 -12.48 9.22 -20.79
C PRO A 293 -11.67 7.91 -20.80
N ASP A 294 -10.34 7.98 -20.70
CA ASP A 294 -9.45 6.81 -20.69
C ASP A 294 -9.29 6.19 -19.28
N ILE A 295 -9.76 6.85 -18.23
CA ILE A 295 -9.76 6.30 -16.87
C ILE A 295 -10.91 5.30 -16.74
N THR A 296 -10.60 4.13 -16.19
CA THR A 296 -11.63 3.17 -15.75
C THR A 296 -12.08 3.56 -14.34
N VAL A 297 -13.37 3.84 -14.19
CA VAL A 297 -13.96 4.19 -12.89
C VAL A 297 -14.49 2.91 -12.23
N LEU A 298 -14.12 2.69 -10.97
CA LEU A 298 -14.50 1.53 -10.18
C LEU A 298 -15.49 1.98 -9.10
N ALA A 299 -16.59 1.25 -8.97
CA ALA A 299 -17.45 1.34 -7.80
C ALA A 299 -16.78 0.65 -6.61
N SER A 300 -17.04 1.09 -5.39
CA SER A 300 -16.49 0.49 -4.16
C SER A 300 -17.26 -0.74 -3.67
N THR A 301 -18.21 -1.23 -4.48
CA THR A 301 -19.01 -2.42 -4.23
C THR A 301 -19.54 -3.00 -5.56
N VAL A 302 -19.81 -4.30 -5.59
CA VAL A 302 -20.46 -4.99 -6.71
C VAL A 302 -21.99 -5.06 -6.59
N GLU A 303 -22.56 -4.43 -5.55
CA GLU A 303 -24.00 -4.50 -5.27
C GLU A 303 -24.85 -3.52 -6.07
N ILE A 304 -24.27 -2.80 -7.05
CA ILE A 304 -24.95 -1.82 -7.92
C ILE A 304 -25.05 -2.30 -9.37
N ASP A 305 -25.87 -1.62 -10.17
CA ASP A 305 -25.78 -1.72 -11.62
C ASP A 305 -24.74 -0.72 -12.14
N PHE A 306 -23.74 -1.21 -12.86
CA PHE A 306 -22.65 -0.38 -13.36
C PHE A 306 -23.08 0.44 -14.60
N PRO A 307 -22.87 1.76 -14.62
CA PRO A 307 -22.98 2.58 -15.80
C PRO A 307 -21.80 2.35 -16.75
N GLY A 308 -22.08 2.33 -18.06
CA GLY A 308 -21.06 2.32 -19.12
C GLY A 308 -19.96 1.26 -18.92
N ASP A 309 -18.70 1.68 -18.84
CA ASP A 309 -17.52 0.82 -18.70
C ASP A 309 -17.01 0.69 -17.25
N ALA A 310 -17.82 1.06 -16.26
CA ALA A 310 -17.42 0.99 -14.86
C ALA A 310 -17.11 -0.44 -14.40
N GLY A 311 -16.10 -0.57 -13.54
CA GLY A 311 -15.79 -1.76 -12.76
C GLY A 311 -16.35 -1.69 -11.35
N GLY A 312 -16.05 -2.70 -10.52
CA GLY A 312 -16.46 -2.71 -9.12
C GLY A 312 -15.42 -3.39 -8.23
N ASP A 313 -15.31 -2.96 -6.99
CA ASP A 313 -14.48 -3.61 -5.98
C ASP A 313 -15.31 -4.64 -5.20
N TYR A 314 -14.77 -5.85 -5.09
CA TYR A 314 -15.35 -6.93 -4.31
C TYR A 314 -14.47 -7.24 -3.11
N HIS A 315 -15.03 -7.03 -1.92
CA HIS A 315 -14.39 -7.31 -0.65
C HIS A 315 -14.93 -8.61 -0.06
N LEU A 316 -14.02 -9.53 0.28
CA LEU A 316 -14.36 -10.77 0.98
C LEU A 316 -13.46 -11.00 2.19
N TYR A 317 -14.11 -11.04 3.35
CA TYR A 317 -13.52 -11.46 4.62
C TYR A 317 -14.20 -12.76 5.04
N ASP A 318 -13.46 -13.86 5.03
CA ASP A 318 -14.07 -15.16 5.27
C ASP A 318 -13.10 -16.19 5.87
N THR A 319 -13.62 -17.36 6.25
CA THR A 319 -12.80 -18.49 6.72
C THR A 319 -12.01 -19.13 5.57
N PRO A 320 -10.89 -19.81 5.85
CA PRO A 320 -10.16 -20.58 4.83
C PRO A 320 -11.06 -21.58 4.07
N ASP A 321 -11.97 -22.26 4.77
CA ASP A 321 -12.94 -23.18 4.16
C ASP A 321 -13.82 -22.46 3.13
N ASN A 322 -14.36 -21.29 3.49
CA ASN A 322 -15.23 -20.53 2.60
C ASN A 322 -14.49 -19.94 1.38
N PHE A 323 -13.21 -19.58 1.52
CA PHE A 323 -12.39 -19.19 0.36
C PHE A 323 -12.26 -20.33 -0.64
N VAL A 324 -12.03 -21.54 -0.14
CA VAL A 324 -11.86 -22.74 -0.95
C VAL A 324 -13.18 -23.13 -1.63
N GLU A 325 -14.31 -23.04 -0.93
CA GLU A 325 -15.64 -23.27 -1.49
C GLU A 325 -16.00 -22.27 -2.61
N LYS A 326 -15.42 -21.07 -2.58
CA LYS A 326 -15.64 -19.99 -3.56
C LYS A 326 -14.62 -19.99 -4.70
N PHE A 327 -13.85 -21.06 -4.90
CA PHE A 327 -12.82 -21.13 -5.95
C PHE A 327 -13.32 -20.81 -7.36
N ASN A 328 -14.57 -21.16 -7.66
CA ASN A 328 -15.20 -20.90 -8.96
C ASN A 328 -16.22 -19.76 -8.93
N TYR A 329 -16.16 -18.87 -7.92
CA TYR A 329 -17.18 -17.82 -7.72
C TYR A 329 -17.36 -16.93 -8.95
N PHE A 330 -16.27 -16.62 -9.66
CA PHE A 330 -16.27 -15.77 -10.84
C PHE A 330 -16.38 -16.53 -12.18
N ASP A 331 -16.35 -17.87 -12.19
CA ASP A 331 -16.43 -18.68 -13.41
C ASP A 331 -17.76 -18.52 -14.15
N HIS A 332 -18.78 -18.05 -13.44
CA HIS A 332 -20.13 -17.81 -13.96
C HIS A 332 -20.51 -16.33 -13.99
N SER A 333 -19.58 -15.45 -13.64
CA SER A 333 -19.75 -14.02 -13.89
C SER A 333 -19.78 -13.83 -15.40
N THR A 334 -20.93 -13.46 -15.94
CA THR A 334 -21.04 -13.15 -17.37
C THR A 334 -20.10 -11.99 -17.68
N ASP A 335 -19.29 -12.11 -18.75
CA ASP A 335 -18.47 -11.04 -19.38
C ASP A 335 -19.29 -9.79 -19.81
N ALA A 336 -20.56 -9.67 -19.41
CA ALA A 336 -21.48 -8.66 -19.87
C ALA A 336 -22.71 -8.54 -18.95
N LYS A 337 -22.72 -7.54 -18.06
CA LYS A 337 -23.87 -6.62 -18.07
C LYS A 337 -23.63 -5.60 -19.19
N SER A 338 -23.73 -6.08 -20.43
CA SER A 338 -23.93 -5.34 -21.69
C SER A 338 -23.33 -3.93 -21.85
N SER A 339 -22.01 -3.81 -22.08
CA SER A 339 -21.40 -2.60 -22.67
C SER A 339 -19.98 -2.79 -23.21
N GLY A 340 -19.55 -3.99 -23.63
CA GLY A 340 -18.27 -4.16 -24.35
C GLY A 340 -17.00 -3.83 -23.56
N ALA A 341 -17.10 -3.52 -22.27
CA ALA A 341 -16.00 -3.44 -21.34
C ALA A 341 -16.10 -4.63 -20.37
N THR A 342 -15.01 -5.39 -20.21
CA THR A 342 -14.85 -6.28 -19.06
C THR A 342 -14.84 -5.41 -17.80
N PRO A 343 -15.77 -5.57 -16.85
CA PRO A 343 -15.70 -4.87 -15.58
C PRO A 343 -14.37 -5.24 -14.93
N ALA A 344 -13.52 -4.24 -14.66
CA ALA A 344 -12.36 -4.48 -13.82
C ALA A 344 -12.88 -4.75 -12.41
N ILE A 345 -12.83 -6.02 -11.99
CA ILE A 345 -13.10 -6.37 -10.59
C ILE A 345 -11.78 -6.22 -9.84
N SER A 346 -11.71 -5.17 -9.02
CA SER A 346 -10.68 -5.06 -7.98
C SER A 346 -11.01 -6.08 -6.90
N HIS A 347 -9.97 -6.72 -6.36
CA HIS A 347 -10.12 -7.76 -5.34
C HIS A 347 -9.25 -7.41 -4.15
N SER A 348 -9.89 -7.15 -3.02
CA SER A 348 -9.22 -7.10 -1.72
C SER A 348 -9.64 -8.33 -0.89
N THR A 349 -8.67 -9.19 -0.60
CA THR A 349 -8.83 -10.33 0.30
C THR A 349 -7.96 -10.09 1.53
N HIS A 350 -8.56 -10.24 2.71
CA HIS A 350 -7.86 -10.07 3.99
C HIS A 350 -8.11 -11.30 4.86
N GLY A 351 -7.04 -12.08 5.04
CA GLY A 351 -7.00 -13.21 5.95
C GLY A 351 -5.55 -13.67 6.09
N GLY A 352 -5.06 -13.86 7.32
CA GLY A 352 -3.67 -14.25 7.61
C GLY A 352 -3.29 -15.68 7.20
N SER A 353 -4.12 -16.36 6.41
CA SER A 353 -3.86 -17.70 5.88
C SER A 353 -3.28 -17.64 4.48
N ALA A 354 -2.17 -18.34 4.26
CA ALA A 354 -1.48 -18.44 2.98
C ALA A 354 -2.30 -19.17 1.88
N VAL A 355 -3.40 -19.82 2.26
CA VAL A 355 -4.38 -20.47 1.36
C VAL A 355 -5.55 -19.53 1.02
N SER A 356 -5.35 -18.21 1.15
CA SER A 356 -6.31 -17.22 0.64
C SER A 356 -6.02 -16.93 -0.84
N GLN A 357 -7.07 -16.96 -1.66
CA GLN A 357 -6.98 -16.79 -3.10
C GLN A 357 -6.57 -15.36 -3.46
N LYS A 358 -5.55 -15.26 -4.31
CA LYS A 358 -5.37 -14.11 -5.19
C LYS A 358 -5.26 -14.63 -6.62
N GLY A 359 -6.41 -14.91 -7.22
CA GLY A 359 -6.56 -15.43 -8.58
C GLY A 359 -7.79 -14.84 -9.26
N SER A 360 -7.56 -14.20 -10.42
CA SER A 360 -8.51 -13.57 -11.34
C SER A 360 -9.07 -12.20 -10.90
N SER A 361 -8.82 -11.13 -11.66
CA SER A 361 -9.42 -10.85 -12.98
C SER A 361 -8.91 -9.56 -13.65
N SER A 362 -7.97 -8.79 -13.08
CA SER A 362 -7.60 -7.46 -13.63
C SER A 362 -6.18 -7.26 -14.20
N SER A 363 -5.37 -8.30 -14.50
CA SER A 363 -4.05 -8.03 -15.16
C SER A 363 -3.32 -9.20 -15.87
N ALA A 364 -3.95 -10.32 -16.22
CA ALA A 364 -3.30 -11.39 -17.00
C ALA A 364 -4.05 -11.70 -18.30
N PRO A 365 -3.35 -12.02 -19.42
CA PRO A 365 -4.00 -12.26 -20.70
C PRO A 365 -4.82 -13.55 -20.65
N LYS A 366 -6.02 -13.49 -21.26
CA LYS A 366 -6.97 -14.58 -21.57
C LYS A 366 -6.49 -15.96 -21.14
N GLU A 367 -7.04 -16.43 -20.03
CA GLU A 367 -6.95 -17.84 -19.66
C GLU A 367 -7.50 -18.70 -20.80
N THR A 368 -6.76 -19.74 -21.16
CA THR A 368 -7.28 -20.76 -22.07
C THR A 368 -8.28 -21.55 -21.25
N PRO A 369 -9.56 -21.67 -21.65
CA PRO A 369 -10.56 -22.34 -20.83
C PRO A 369 -10.15 -23.82 -20.68
N THR A 370 -9.80 -24.23 -19.47
CA THR A 370 -9.81 -25.65 -19.14
C THR A 370 -11.27 -26.07 -19.16
N LYS A 371 -11.64 -26.90 -20.15
CA LYS A 371 -12.92 -27.61 -20.12
C LYS A 371 -12.93 -28.51 -18.88
N SER A 372 -13.53 -28.06 -17.78
CA SER A 372 -14.09 -29.00 -16.81
C SER A 372 -15.45 -29.43 -17.36
N LEU A 373 -15.51 -30.69 -17.77
CA LEU A 373 -16.77 -31.37 -18.02
C LEU A 373 -17.27 -31.80 -16.63
N GLU A 374 -18.47 -31.34 -16.26
CA GLU A 374 -19.28 -31.76 -15.10
C GLU A 374 -19.07 -31.03 -13.74
N GLN A 375 -20.18 -30.94 -12.99
CA GLN A 375 -20.27 -30.37 -11.63
C GLN A 375 -19.41 -31.19 -10.66
N HIS A 376 -18.13 -30.86 -10.55
CA HIS A 376 -17.25 -31.42 -9.54
C HIS A 376 -17.24 -30.53 -8.29
N THR A 377 -17.33 -31.15 -7.11
CA THR A 377 -16.77 -30.57 -5.88
C THR A 377 -15.27 -30.42 -6.10
N PHE A 378 -14.74 -29.20 -6.10
CA PHE A 378 -13.31 -28.97 -6.13
C PHE A 378 -12.63 -29.58 -4.89
N GLY A 379 -11.35 -29.93 -5.01
CA GLY A 379 -10.52 -30.41 -3.90
C GLY A 379 -10.08 -31.87 -4.00
N PRO A 380 -9.03 -32.26 -3.24
CA PRO A 380 -8.25 -31.39 -2.34
C PRO A 380 -7.21 -30.49 -3.05
N LEU A 381 -7.08 -30.60 -4.38
CA LEU A 381 -6.18 -29.78 -5.20
C LEU A 381 -6.95 -28.69 -5.96
N TYR A 382 -6.51 -27.46 -5.81
CA TYR A 382 -7.03 -26.26 -6.50
C TYR A 382 -5.90 -25.68 -7.32
N TYR A 383 -6.13 -25.30 -8.58
CA TYR A 383 -5.03 -24.89 -9.44
C TYR A 383 -5.43 -23.89 -10.51
N VAL A 384 -4.44 -23.11 -10.93
CA VAL A 384 -4.49 -22.26 -12.13
C VAL A 384 -3.26 -22.54 -12.98
N ALA A 385 -3.41 -22.44 -14.29
CA ALA A 385 -2.32 -22.63 -15.23
C ALA A 385 -2.31 -21.52 -16.28
N GLY A 386 -1.12 -21.13 -16.73
CA GLY A 386 -0.96 -20.08 -17.73
C GLY A 386 0.39 -20.15 -18.41
N VAL A 387 0.64 -19.21 -19.31
CA VAL A 387 1.92 -19.06 -20.02
C VAL A 387 2.47 -17.67 -19.73
N ASP A 388 3.73 -17.63 -19.31
CA ASP A 388 4.49 -16.39 -19.26
C ASP A 388 4.97 -16.07 -20.68
N ASN A 389 4.29 -15.14 -21.35
CA ASN A 389 4.61 -14.78 -22.74
C ASN A 389 5.99 -14.12 -22.91
N THR A 390 6.66 -13.71 -21.83
CA THR A 390 8.01 -13.11 -21.89
C THR A 390 9.07 -14.21 -22.00
N SER A 391 8.95 -15.23 -21.15
CA SER A 391 9.89 -16.37 -21.13
C SER A 391 9.42 -17.54 -21.98
N ASN A 392 8.17 -17.50 -22.46
CA ASN A 392 7.45 -18.62 -23.04
C ASN A 392 7.36 -19.85 -22.11
N SER A 393 7.51 -19.65 -20.79
CA SER A 393 7.39 -20.70 -19.78
C SER A 393 5.93 -20.99 -19.48
N HIS A 394 5.58 -22.26 -19.35
CA HIS A 394 4.32 -22.66 -18.73
C HIS A 394 4.42 -22.53 -17.21
N ILE A 395 3.35 -22.02 -16.59
CA ILE A 395 3.22 -21.86 -15.15
C ILE A 395 2.01 -22.64 -14.68
N PHE A 396 2.19 -23.46 -13.66
CA PHE A 396 1.14 -24.09 -12.89
C PHE A 396 1.26 -23.63 -11.45
N LYS A 397 0.19 -23.08 -10.88
CA LYS A 397 0.11 -22.73 -9.46
C LYS A 397 -0.99 -23.58 -8.85
N ALA A 398 -0.73 -24.16 -7.69
CA ALA A 398 -1.71 -24.96 -6.99
C ALA A 398 -1.70 -24.74 -5.49
N ALA A 399 -2.83 -25.02 -4.87
CA ALA A 399 -2.98 -25.15 -3.44
C ALA A 399 -3.60 -26.52 -3.11
N VAL A 400 -3.04 -27.21 -2.13
CA VAL A 400 -3.65 -28.40 -1.52
C VAL A 400 -4.24 -28.00 -0.18
N TYR A 401 -5.54 -28.26 -0.01
CA TYR A 401 -6.25 -27.95 1.22
C TYR A 401 -7.11 -29.13 1.68
N ASN A 402 -7.02 -29.42 2.98
CA ASN A 402 -7.80 -30.45 3.67
C ASN A 402 -7.67 -31.87 3.06
N SER A 403 -6.47 -32.24 2.61
CA SER A 403 -6.16 -33.62 2.21
C SER A 403 -5.74 -34.48 3.40
N THR A 404 -6.04 -35.78 3.36
CA THR A 404 -5.62 -36.75 4.39
C THR A 404 -4.28 -37.43 4.08
N ALA A 405 -3.73 -37.17 2.88
CA ALA A 405 -2.45 -37.67 2.39
C ALA A 405 -1.89 -36.70 1.35
N ASP A 406 -0.62 -36.90 0.97
CA ASP A 406 -0.04 -36.17 -0.16
C ASP A 406 -0.85 -36.43 -1.43
N VAL A 407 -1.08 -35.37 -2.21
CA VAL A 407 -1.89 -35.39 -3.42
C VAL A 407 -0.97 -35.60 -4.63
N PRO A 408 -1.06 -36.73 -5.34
CA PRO A 408 -0.31 -36.93 -6.57
C PRO A 408 -0.84 -35.99 -7.67
N VAL A 409 0.07 -35.33 -8.38
CA VAL A 409 -0.21 -34.45 -9.50
C VAL A 409 0.50 -34.98 -10.73
N SER A 410 -0.26 -35.15 -11.81
CA SER A 410 0.24 -35.52 -13.14
C SER A 410 -0.26 -34.48 -14.13
N LEU A 411 0.65 -33.67 -14.68
CA LEU A 411 0.28 -32.56 -15.57
C LEU A 411 1.16 -32.51 -16.80
N THR A 412 0.60 -32.12 -17.94
CA THR A 412 1.33 -31.80 -19.16
C THR A 412 0.83 -30.47 -19.70
N PHE A 413 1.68 -29.77 -20.45
CA PHE A 413 1.27 -28.58 -21.18
C PHE A 413 1.43 -28.83 -22.69
N ASP A 414 0.58 -28.18 -23.47
CA ASP A 414 0.67 -28.24 -24.92
C ASP A 414 2.08 -27.86 -25.40
N GLY A 415 2.72 -28.76 -26.14
CA GLY A 415 4.06 -28.56 -26.70
C GLY A 415 5.22 -29.00 -25.81
N VAL A 416 4.99 -29.34 -24.54
CA VAL A 416 6.03 -29.88 -23.65
C VAL A 416 6.40 -31.30 -24.09
N LYS A 417 7.71 -31.59 -24.10
CA LYS A 417 8.26 -32.88 -24.53
C LYS A 417 8.93 -33.59 -23.37
N ALA A 418 9.15 -34.90 -23.52
CA ALA A 418 9.97 -35.65 -22.59
C ALA A 418 11.37 -35.01 -22.46
N GLY A 419 11.84 -34.88 -21.22
CA GLY A 419 13.12 -34.24 -20.90
C GLY A 419 13.05 -32.74 -20.63
N THR A 420 11.90 -32.07 -20.83
CA THR A 420 11.74 -30.66 -20.43
C THR A 420 11.85 -30.53 -18.90
N SER A 421 12.68 -29.61 -18.43
CA SER A 421 12.83 -29.30 -17.01
C SER A 421 11.86 -28.21 -16.57
N ALA A 422 11.44 -28.28 -15.32
CA ALA A 422 10.69 -27.24 -14.65
C ALA A 422 11.15 -27.09 -13.19
N SER A 423 11.12 -25.86 -12.69
CA SER A 423 11.32 -25.58 -11.27
C SER A 423 9.99 -25.70 -10.54
N LEU A 424 9.91 -26.61 -9.58
CA LEU A 424 8.79 -26.77 -8.64
C LEU A 424 9.18 -26.17 -7.29
N THR A 425 8.49 -25.10 -6.87
CA THR A 425 8.60 -24.52 -5.52
C THR A 425 7.36 -24.86 -4.73
N VAL A 426 7.53 -25.44 -3.55
CA VAL A 426 6.45 -25.80 -2.62
C VAL A 426 6.67 -25.08 -1.30
N HIS A 427 5.64 -24.39 -0.83
CA HIS A 427 5.52 -23.82 0.50
C HIS A 427 4.55 -24.68 1.33
N THR A 428 4.96 -25.09 2.53
CA THR A 428 4.12 -25.90 3.43
C THR A 428 4.49 -25.64 4.88
N ALA A 429 3.61 -25.99 5.81
CA ALA A 429 3.92 -26.02 7.24
C ALA A 429 3.33 -27.30 7.85
N ALA A 430 3.93 -27.76 8.95
CA ALA A 430 3.45 -28.97 9.63
C ALA A 430 2.15 -28.75 10.43
N ASP A 431 1.95 -27.52 10.95
CA ASP A 431 0.79 -27.13 11.74
C ASP A 431 -0.17 -26.27 10.90
N PRO A 432 -1.46 -26.65 10.77
CA PRO A 432 -2.48 -25.83 10.11
C PRO A 432 -2.66 -24.43 10.69
N LEU A 433 -2.26 -24.20 11.95
CA LEU A 433 -2.33 -22.91 12.62
C LEU A 433 -0.96 -22.24 12.75
N GLY A 434 0.07 -22.80 12.13
CA GLY A 434 1.42 -22.26 12.17
C GLY A 434 1.48 -20.86 11.58
N MET A 435 2.03 -19.91 12.34
CA MET A 435 2.34 -18.57 11.88
C MET A 435 3.79 -18.19 12.18
N ASN A 436 4.38 -17.37 11.30
CA ASN A 436 5.68 -16.76 11.55
C ASN A 436 5.50 -15.57 12.51
N GLU A 437 6.09 -15.67 13.71
CA GLU A 437 6.04 -14.62 14.72
C GLU A 437 7.30 -13.74 14.68
N VAL A 438 7.15 -12.50 15.16
CA VAL A 438 8.27 -11.56 15.27
C VAL A 438 9.33 -12.12 16.22
N GLY A 439 10.55 -12.30 15.70
CA GLY A 439 11.68 -12.82 16.49
C GLY A 439 11.73 -14.35 16.61
N ALA A 440 10.75 -15.08 16.09
CA ALA A 440 10.77 -16.52 16.01
C ALA A 440 11.49 -17.02 14.74
N ALA A 441 11.87 -18.30 14.72
CA ALA A 441 12.36 -18.94 13.51
C ALA A 441 11.23 -19.02 12.47
N ASN A 442 11.56 -18.91 11.19
CA ASN A 442 10.60 -19.16 10.12
C ASN A 442 10.18 -20.64 10.13
N ILE A 443 8.88 -20.90 10.26
CA ILE A 443 8.30 -22.24 10.34
C ILE A 443 7.65 -22.70 9.03
N VAL A 444 7.61 -21.83 8.01
CA VAL A 444 7.13 -22.18 6.67
C VAL A 444 8.30 -22.79 5.88
N ASP A 445 8.17 -24.07 5.58
CA ASP A 445 9.12 -24.80 4.76
C ASP A 445 8.95 -24.39 3.29
N LYS A 446 10.00 -23.82 2.71
CA LYS A 446 10.10 -23.54 1.27
C LYS A 446 11.10 -24.51 0.65
N LYS A 447 10.62 -25.38 -0.24
CA LYS A 447 11.47 -26.29 -1.02
C LYS A 447 11.36 -25.97 -2.50
N THR A 448 12.49 -25.84 -3.17
CA THR A 448 12.55 -25.73 -4.64
C THR A 448 13.32 -26.92 -5.17
N SER A 449 12.74 -27.61 -6.15
CA SER A 449 13.32 -28.79 -6.80
C SER A 449 13.09 -28.73 -8.30
N THR A 450 14.01 -29.30 -9.07
CA THR A 450 13.80 -29.53 -10.52
C THR A 450 12.98 -30.79 -10.71
N VAL A 451 11.93 -30.70 -11.53
CA VAL A 451 11.17 -31.85 -12.03
C VAL A 451 11.35 -31.93 -13.54
N THR A 452 11.42 -33.15 -14.07
CA THR A 452 11.64 -33.39 -15.50
C THR A 452 10.43 -34.10 -16.07
N ALA A 453 9.93 -33.61 -17.21
CA ALA A 453 8.83 -34.21 -17.92
C ALA A 453 9.21 -35.62 -18.41
N GLY A 454 8.42 -36.61 -18.05
CA GLY A 454 8.51 -37.98 -18.50
C GLY A 454 7.95 -38.20 -19.90
N VAL A 455 7.53 -39.43 -20.18
CA VAL A 455 6.92 -39.80 -21.47
C VAL A 455 5.69 -38.93 -21.73
N ASN A 456 5.51 -38.48 -22.98
CA ASN A 456 4.43 -37.57 -23.41
C ASN A 456 4.45 -36.17 -22.76
N GLY A 457 5.58 -35.72 -22.20
CA GLY A 457 5.71 -34.37 -21.65
C GLY A 457 5.07 -34.18 -20.27
N VAL A 458 4.80 -35.28 -19.56
CA VAL A 458 4.10 -35.27 -18.27
C VAL A 458 5.07 -35.01 -17.11
N PHE A 459 4.77 -34.03 -16.27
CA PHE A 459 5.40 -33.85 -14.96
C PHE A 459 4.59 -34.58 -13.89
N ASP A 460 5.25 -35.51 -13.18
CA ASP A 460 4.68 -36.22 -12.05
C ASP A 460 5.36 -35.78 -10.75
N PHE A 461 4.56 -35.36 -9.76
CA PHE A 461 5.03 -34.99 -8.43
C PHE A 461 3.92 -35.18 -7.40
N SER A 462 4.22 -34.97 -6.12
CA SER A 462 3.24 -35.06 -5.04
C SER A 462 3.28 -33.79 -4.20
N LEU A 463 2.11 -33.29 -3.81
CA LEU A 463 1.98 -32.09 -2.99
C LEU A 463 1.41 -32.45 -1.61
N PRO A 464 2.06 -32.05 -0.51
CA PRO A 464 1.57 -32.34 0.83
C PRO A 464 0.29 -31.58 1.15
N ASN A 465 -0.44 -32.02 2.17
CA ASN A 465 -1.56 -31.25 2.71
C ASN A 465 -1.09 -29.84 3.13
N LEU A 466 -1.96 -28.83 2.98
CA LEU A 466 -1.69 -27.43 3.36
C LEU A 466 -0.46 -26.84 2.67
N SER A 467 -0.36 -27.08 1.37
CA SER A 467 0.74 -26.60 0.56
C SER A 467 0.30 -25.66 -0.55
N VAL A 468 1.18 -24.73 -0.89
CA VAL A 468 1.07 -23.87 -2.09
C VAL A 468 2.27 -24.15 -2.97
N ALA A 469 2.02 -24.48 -4.23
CA ALA A 469 3.04 -24.88 -5.18
C ALA A 469 3.04 -23.98 -6.43
N VAL A 470 4.23 -23.73 -6.97
CA VAL A 470 4.42 -23.12 -8.28
C VAL A 470 5.40 -23.97 -9.07
N LEU A 471 4.94 -24.49 -10.20
CA LEU A 471 5.77 -25.10 -11.23
C LEU A 471 5.94 -24.10 -12.38
N LYS A 472 7.17 -23.83 -12.79
CA LYS A 472 7.50 -23.02 -13.97
C LYS A 472 8.45 -23.80 -14.86
N THR A 473 8.09 -24.02 -16.13
CA THR A 473 8.99 -24.67 -17.11
C THR A 473 10.16 -23.75 -17.45
N GLU A 474 11.31 -24.34 -17.71
CA GLU A 474 12.51 -23.61 -18.15
C GLU A 474 12.41 -23.08 -19.58
#